data_AF-A0A0L0VAE7-F1
#
_entry.id   AF-A0A0L0VAE7-F1
#
_cell.length_a   1.000
_cell.length_b   1.000
_cell.length_c   1.000
_cell.angle_alpha   90.00
_cell.angle_beta   90.00
_cell.angle_gamma   90.00
#
_symmetry.space_group_name_H-M   'P 1'
#
loop_
_entity.id
_entity.type
_entity.pdbx_description
1 polymer ?
#
loop_
_entity_poly.entity_id
_entity_poly.type
_entity_poly.pdbx_seq_one_letter_code
_entity_poly.pdbx_strand_id
1 'polypeptide(L)'
;MLRYYSLIALVLLMASWEVSGDQLDGKTGDTPFGCHKNVDAACSDRLTDGKKQILTWAIRLSPGTRDYLCSGGTKPQCCDQGKYQEISTNPSHSVTIPSGDVPFCKADGQ
;
A
#
# COMPACT_ATOMS: atom_id res chain seq x y z
N MET A 1 -22.34 7.73 -47.60
CA MET A 1 -21.85 8.41 -46.39
C MET A 1 -22.25 7.66 -45.11
N LEU A 2 -22.04 6.34 -45.00
CA LEU A 2 -22.45 5.62 -43.77
C LEU A 2 -21.77 4.24 -43.60
N ARG A 3 -20.44 4.15 -43.79
CA ARG A 3 -19.74 2.85 -43.64
C ARG A 3 -18.39 2.89 -42.91
N TYR A 4 -17.97 4.03 -42.36
CA TYR A 4 -16.67 4.15 -41.67
C TYR A 4 -16.75 4.35 -40.16
N TYR A 5 -17.97 4.48 -39.59
CA TYR A 5 -18.13 4.77 -38.15
C TYR A 5 -18.14 3.53 -37.23
N SER A 6 -17.95 2.32 -37.77
CA SER A 6 -18.08 1.09 -36.98
C SER A 6 -16.77 0.52 -36.42
N LEU A 7 -15.61 1.11 -36.71
CA LEU A 7 -14.31 0.52 -36.33
C LEU A 7 -13.58 1.26 -35.19
N ILE A 8 -14.08 2.41 -34.73
CA ILE A 8 -13.40 3.20 -33.67
C ILE A 8 -13.90 2.79 -32.28
N ALA A 9 -15.02 2.08 -32.16
CA ALA A 9 -15.60 1.71 -30.87
C ALA A 9 -14.89 0.55 -30.15
N LEU A 10 -13.99 -0.18 -30.82
CA LEU A 10 -13.43 -1.44 -30.28
C LEU A 10 -12.05 -1.30 -29.63
N VAL A 11 -11.40 -0.13 -29.70
CA VAL A 11 -10.03 0.06 -29.16
C VAL A 11 -10.02 0.69 -27.76
N LEU A 12 -11.14 1.27 -27.30
CA LEU A 12 -11.19 1.98 -26.02
C LEU A 12 -11.53 1.10 -24.80
N LEU A 13 -11.73 -0.21 -24.98
CA LEU A 13 -12.15 -1.12 -23.90
C LEU A 13 -11.03 -1.92 -23.23
N MET A 14 -9.76 -1.75 -23.62
CA MET A 14 -8.64 -2.53 -23.06
C MET A 14 -7.71 -1.76 -22.13
N ALA A 15 -8.09 -0.56 -21.69
CA ALA A 15 -7.34 0.21 -20.70
C ALA A 15 -8.19 0.50 -19.46
N SER A 16 -8.90 -0.52 -18.97
CA SER A 16 -9.47 -0.47 -17.61
C SER A 16 -8.48 -1.11 -16.67
N TRP A 17 -7.94 -0.25 -15.81
CA TRP A 17 -7.18 -0.57 -14.61
C TRP A 17 -7.64 -1.83 -13.92
N GLU A 18 -6.73 -2.77 -13.75
CA GLU A 18 -6.65 -3.63 -12.58
C GLU A 18 -5.19 -3.67 -12.14
N VAL A 19 -4.68 -2.55 -11.62
CA VAL A 19 -3.67 -2.62 -10.55
C VAL A 19 -4.45 -2.95 -9.29
N SER A 20 -5.07 -4.12 -9.28
CA SER A 20 -5.59 -4.71 -8.07
C SER A 20 -4.36 -5.15 -7.30
N GLY A 21 -4.05 -4.47 -6.21
CA GLY A 21 -3.07 -4.88 -5.20
C GLY A 21 -3.49 -6.17 -4.47
N ASP A 22 -4.05 -7.13 -5.21
CA ASP A 22 -4.65 -8.38 -4.74
C ASP A 22 -3.75 -9.58 -5.02
N GLN A 23 -2.45 -9.35 -5.18
CA GLN A 23 -1.49 -10.45 -5.08
C GLN A 23 -1.13 -10.64 -3.61
N LEU A 24 -2.15 -11.01 -2.82
CA LEU A 24 -1.93 -11.82 -1.63
C LEU A 24 -1.29 -13.11 -2.15
N ASP A 25 0.03 -13.18 -2.12
CA ASP A 25 0.71 -14.45 -2.28
C ASP A 25 0.27 -15.31 -1.09
N GLY A 26 -0.78 -16.12 -1.31
CA GLY A 26 -1.51 -16.89 -0.28
C GLY A 26 -0.66 -17.93 0.45
N LYS A 27 0.66 -17.91 0.24
CA LYS A 27 1.68 -18.72 0.93
C LYS A 27 2.43 -17.95 2.03
N THR A 28 2.66 -16.64 1.90
CA THR A 28 3.40 -15.82 2.88
C THR A 28 2.58 -14.68 3.45
N GLY A 29 1.45 -14.33 2.83
CA GLY A 29 0.66 -13.16 3.22
C GLY A 29 1.38 -11.85 2.87
N ASP A 30 2.31 -11.89 1.93
CA ASP A 30 2.99 -10.70 1.44
C ASP A 30 2.03 -9.91 0.55
N THR A 31 2.03 -8.59 0.70
CA THR A 31 1.18 -7.64 -0.03
C THR A 31 2.08 -6.57 -0.66
N PRO A 32 2.35 -6.65 -1.98
CA PRO A 32 3.09 -5.61 -2.69
C PRO A 32 2.21 -4.38 -2.90
N PHE A 33 2.80 -3.19 -2.81
CA PHE A 33 2.09 -1.93 -3.01
C PHE A 33 3.00 -0.79 -3.45
N GLY A 34 2.41 0.26 -4.01
CA GLY A 34 3.10 1.47 -4.41
C GLY A 34 2.67 2.67 -3.56
N CYS A 35 3.59 3.62 -3.39
CA CYS A 35 3.27 4.94 -2.85
C CYS A 35 3.76 6.06 -3.78
N HIS A 36 3.08 7.20 -3.76
CA HIS A 36 3.48 8.39 -4.50
C HIS A 36 4.83 8.98 -4.03
N LYS A 37 5.25 10.08 -4.67
CA LYS A 37 6.40 10.84 -4.19
C LYS A 37 6.11 11.53 -2.87
N ASN A 38 7.15 11.67 -2.05
CA ASN A 38 7.14 12.44 -0.79
C ASN A 38 6.11 11.91 0.22
N VAL A 39 5.93 10.59 0.26
CA VAL A 39 5.20 9.86 1.29
C VAL A 39 6.08 8.73 1.79
N ASP A 40 5.88 8.34 3.04
CA ASP A 40 6.54 7.19 3.65
C ASP A 40 5.63 5.96 3.56
N ALA A 41 6.22 4.81 3.26
CA ALA A 41 5.49 3.55 3.13
C ALA A 41 5.62 2.74 4.43
N ALA A 42 4.49 2.40 5.04
CA ALA A 42 4.41 1.66 6.29
C ALA A 42 3.46 0.45 6.15
N CYS A 43 3.56 -0.46 7.11
CA CYS A 43 2.71 -1.63 7.25
C CYS A 43 2.02 -1.58 8.61
N SER A 44 0.74 -1.90 8.64
CA SER A 44 -0.10 -1.92 9.84
C SER A 44 -0.51 -3.34 10.20
N ASP A 45 -0.32 -3.72 11.46
CA ASP A 45 -0.72 -5.01 12.01
C ASP A 45 -1.67 -4.84 13.18
N ARG A 46 -2.84 -5.48 13.15
CA ARG A 46 -3.81 -5.39 14.24
C ARG A 46 -3.42 -6.36 15.35
N LEU A 47 -3.31 -5.84 16.57
CA LEU A 47 -3.06 -6.68 17.74
C LEU A 47 -4.29 -7.52 18.08
N THR A 48 -4.06 -8.64 18.77
CA THR A 48 -5.10 -9.63 19.14
C THR A 48 -6.24 -9.02 19.98
N ASP A 49 -5.97 -7.92 20.69
CA ASP A 49 -6.99 -7.21 21.46
C ASP A 49 -7.97 -6.39 20.59
N GLY A 50 -7.67 -6.22 19.30
CA GLY A 50 -8.46 -5.49 18.33
C GLY A 50 -8.56 -3.98 18.56
N LYS A 51 -7.93 -3.45 19.61
CA LYS A 51 -8.01 -2.03 20.03
C LYS A 51 -6.80 -1.22 19.60
N LYS A 52 -5.70 -1.92 19.33
CA LYS A 52 -4.43 -1.34 18.95
C LYS A 52 -3.91 -1.99 17.68
N GLN A 53 -3.05 -1.27 17.00
CA GLN A 53 -2.30 -1.77 15.86
C GLN A 53 -0.87 -1.25 15.92
N ILE A 54 0.04 -2.01 15.33
CA ILE A 54 1.45 -1.69 15.22
C ILE A 54 1.72 -1.17 13.81
N LEU A 55 2.47 -0.09 13.70
CA LEU A 55 3.06 0.38 12.45
C LEU A 55 4.54 0.07 12.41
N THR A 56 4.99 -0.45 11.27
CA THR A 56 6.39 -0.68 10.91
C THR A 56 6.66 -0.11 9.52
N TRP A 57 7.93 0.14 9.17
CA TRP A 57 8.26 0.52 7.81
C TRP A 57 8.08 -0.63 6.83
N ALA A 58 7.55 -0.33 5.65
CA ALA A 58 7.44 -1.32 4.58
C ALA A 58 8.81 -1.61 3.96
N ILE A 59 8.97 -2.82 3.44
CA ILE A 59 10.21 -3.25 2.78
C ILE A 59 10.22 -2.69 1.37
N ARG A 60 11.25 -1.94 0.99
CA ARG A 60 11.41 -1.48 -0.40
C ARG A 60 11.90 -2.64 -1.26
N LEU A 61 11.17 -2.94 -2.35
CA LEU A 61 11.47 -4.06 -3.24
C LEU A 61 12.65 -3.79 -4.16
N SER A 62 12.89 -2.55 -4.57
CA SER A 62 14.00 -2.19 -5.44
C SER A 62 14.56 -0.79 -5.12
N PRO A 63 15.88 -0.61 -5.06
CA PRO A 63 16.49 0.70 -4.90
C PRO A 63 16.02 1.66 -6.01
N GLY A 64 15.65 2.89 -5.63
CA GLY A 64 15.21 3.91 -6.58
C GLY A 64 13.75 3.81 -7.05
N THR A 65 13.06 2.70 -6.79
CA THR A 65 11.62 2.57 -7.08
C THR A 65 10.78 2.93 -5.86
N ARG A 66 9.47 3.06 -6.02
CA ARG A 66 8.51 3.26 -4.93
C ARG A 66 7.59 2.06 -4.75
N ASP A 67 8.16 0.89 -5.00
CA ASP A 67 7.49 -0.40 -4.83
C ASP A 67 7.91 -0.98 -3.50
N TYR A 68 6.92 -1.30 -2.69
CA TYR A 68 7.06 -1.71 -1.31
C TYR A 68 6.34 -3.03 -1.07
N LEU A 69 6.65 -3.65 0.05
CA LEU A 69 6.09 -4.92 0.49
C LEU A 69 5.73 -4.85 1.97
N CYS A 70 4.52 -5.28 2.27
CA CYS A 70 4.10 -5.63 3.62
C CYS A 70 4.05 -7.13 3.76
N SER A 71 4.71 -7.68 4.77
CA SER A 71 4.79 -9.13 4.99
C SER A 71 3.84 -9.61 6.08
N GLY A 72 3.57 -10.91 6.11
CA GLY A 72 2.86 -11.56 7.23
C GLY A 72 1.38 -11.16 7.35
N GLY A 73 0.73 -10.77 6.25
CA GLY A 73 -0.68 -10.36 6.24
C GLY A 73 -0.92 -8.95 6.77
N THR A 74 0.14 -8.18 7.00
CA THR A 74 0.04 -6.77 7.42
C THR A 74 -0.49 -5.90 6.28
N LYS A 75 -1.18 -4.81 6.65
CA LYS A 75 -1.90 -3.95 5.71
C LYS A 75 -1.06 -2.74 5.30
N PRO A 76 -0.91 -2.47 3.99
CA PRO A 76 -0.09 -1.37 3.50
C PRO A 76 -0.70 -0.01 3.79
N GLN A 77 0.19 0.95 4.07
CA GLN A 77 -0.13 2.34 4.41
C GLN A 77 0.83 3.29 3.69
N CYS A 78 0.30 4.27 2.96
CA CYS A 78 1.07 5.40 2.44
C CYS A 78 0.82 6.63 3.29
N CYS A 79 1.82 7.05 4.05
CA CYS A 79 1.72 8.09 5.07
C CYS A 79 2.42 9.38 4.65
N ASP A 80 1.91 10.52 5.11
CA ASP A 80 2.60 11.81 4.95
C ASP A 80 4.04 11.69 5.46
N GLN A 81 4.98 12.16 4.64
CA GLN A 81 6.40 12.04 4.94
C GLN A 81 6.76 12.64 6.30
N GLY A 82 7.47 11.87 7.10
CA GLY A 82 8.01 12.27 8.38
C GLY A 82 7.07 12.12 9.57
N LYS A 83 5.79 11.75 9.38
CA LYS A 83 4.82 11.67 10.49
C LYS A 83 5.12 10.57 11.49
N TYR A 84 5.73 9.47 11.04
CA TYR A 84 6.02 8.29 11.84
C TYR A 84 7.53 8.02 11.96
N GLN A 85 8.37 9.06 11.93
CA GLN A 85 9.83 8.92 12.07
C GLN A 85 10.26 8.18 13.33
N GLU A 86 9.43 8.20 14.36
CA GLU A 86 9.65 7.45 15.60
C GLU A 86 9.82 5.94 15.37
N ILE A 87 9.26 5.37 14.29
CA ILE A 87 9.52 3.97 13.90
C ILE A 87 11.02 3.74 13.69
N SER A 88 11.74 4.70 13.13
CA SER A 88 13.19 4.57 12.91
C SER A 88 14.02 4.75 14.19
N THR A 89 13.53 5.55 15.14
CA THR A 89 14.27 5.88 16.37
C THR A 89 13.93 4.98 17.54
N ASN A 90 12.77 4.33 17.51
CA ASN A 90 12.32 3.41 18.54
C ASN A 90 13.15 2.11 18.47
N PRO A 91 13.68 1.60 19.60
CA PRO A 91 14.40 0.32 19.64
C PRO A 91 13.62 -0.88 19.07
N SER A 92 12.29 -0.85 19.14
CA SER A 92 11.41 -1.90 18.61
C SER A 92 11.09 -1.74 17.12
N HIS A 93 11.67 -0.72 16.46
CA HIS A 93 11.43 -0.37 15.06
C HIS A 93 9.95 -0.32 14.66
N SER A 94 9.11 0.15 15.60
CA SER A 94 7.67 0.14 15.47
C SER A 94 7.02 1.17 16.38
N VAL A 95 5.79 1.55 16.06
CA VAL A 95 4.93 2.34 16.95
C VAL A 95 3.57 1.66 17.13
N THR A 96 3.03 1.72 18.34
CA THR A 96 1.66 1.26 18.63
C THR A 96 0.71 2.45 18.59
N ILE A 97 -0.35 2.34 17.79
CA ILE A 97 -1.41 3.34 17.66
C ILE A 97 -2.78 2.68 17.88
N PRO A 98 -3.86 3.47 18.10
CA PRO A 98 -5.21 2.93 18.12
C PRO A 98 -5.55 2.20 16.82
N SER A 99 -6.32 1.12 16.91
CA SER A 99 -6.85 0.39 15.75
C SER A 99 -7.82 1.26 14.94
N GLY A 100 -7.89 1.02 13.64
CA GLY A 100 -8.78 1.75 12.72
C GLY A 100 -7.97 2.48 11.65
N ASP A 101 -8.49 3.61 11.18
CA ASP A 101 -7.79 4.44 10.21
C ASP A 101 -6.49 4.97 10.81
N VAL A 102 -5.41 4.85 10.06
CA VAL A 102 -4.10 5.36 10.45
C VAL A 102 -4.05 6.85 10.13
N PRO A 103 -3.86 7.73 11.13
CA PRO A 103 -3.80 9.18 10.89
C PRO A 103 -2.72 9.55 9.86
N PHE A 104 -3.01 10.53 9.00
CA PHE A 104 -2.06 10.99 7.97
C PHE A 104 -1.64 9.91 6.95
N CYS A 105 -2.36 8.80 6.85
CA CYS A 105 -2.09 7.76 5.87
C CYS A 105 -3.30 7.46 4.99
N LYS A 106 -3.01 6.85 3.84
CA LYS A 106 -3.98 6.18 2.97
C LYS A 106 -3.73 4.67 3.04
N ALA A 107 -4.80 3.92 3.28
CA ALA A 107 -4.78 2.46 3.29
C ALA A 107 -4.67 1.91 1.85
N ASP A 108 -4.15 0.69 1.72
CA ASP A 108 -4.13 -0.09 0.48
C ASP A 108 -3.25 0.49 -0.66
N GLY A 109 -2.35 1.42 -0.32
CA GLY A 109 -1.48 2.08 -1.30
C GLY A 109 -2.06 3.39 -1.84
N GLN A 110 -1.47 3.90 -2.92
CA GLN A 110 -1.93 5.14 -3.59
C GLN A 110 -1.64 5.15 -5.10
#